data_AF-A0A3D5RT64-F1
#
_entry.id   AF-A0A3D5RT64-F1
#
_cell.length_a   1.000
_cell.length_b   1.000
_cell.length_c   1.000
_cell.angle_alpha   90.00
_cell.angle_beta   90.00
_cell.angle_gamma   90.00
#
_symmetry.space_group_name_H-M   'P 1'
#
loop_
_entity.id
_entity.type
_entity.pdbx_description
1 polymer ?
#
loop_
_entity_poly.entity_id
_entity_poly.type
_entity_poly.pdbx_seq_one_letter_code
_entity_poly.pdbx_strand_id
1 'polypeptide(L)' 'MDTDDLEPIKNKAQQKDLSRMSIEGLVEYIDELQNEIARVKQAIEKKNKAREGAESFFKS' A
#
# COMPACT_ATOMS: atom_id res chain seq x y z
N MET A 1 -2.75 -0.78 34.35
CA MET A 1 -1.74 -0.76 33.28
C MET A 1 -2.53 -0.57 31.99
N ASP A 2 -2.78 0.68 31.62
CA ASP A 2 -3.50 1.04 30.39
C ASP A 2 -2.60 0.72 29.20
N THR A 3 -2.94 -0.34 28.48
CA THR A 3 -2.21 -0.82 27.29
C THR A 3 -2.62 -0.08 26.00
N ASP A 4 -3.39 1.01 26.12
CA ASP A 4 -3.95 1.77 24.98
C ASP A 4 -2.95 2.70 24.29
N ASP A 5 -1.79 2.98 24.91
CA ASP A 5 -0.80 3.95 24.39
C ASP A 5 0.32 3.31 23.52
N LEU A 6 0.03 2.19 22.86
CA LEU A 6 0.99 1.50 21.97
C LEU A 6 0.58 1.56 20.50
N GLU A 7 -0.16 2.59 20.09
CA GLU A 7 -0.36 2.83 18.66
C GLU A 7 0.97 3.27 18.04
N PRO A 8 1.55 2.51 17.09
CA PRO A 8 2.79 2.92 16.45
C PRO A 8 2.54 4.24 15.73
N ILE A 9 3.28 5.28 16.14
CA ILE A 9 3.28 6.59 15.48
C ILE A 9 3.59 6.34 14.01
N LYS A 10 2.57 6.47 13.14
CA LYS A 10 2.72 6.30 11.70
C LYS A 10 3.52 7.48 11.18
N ASN A 11 4.84 7.35 11.24
CA ASN A 11 5.75 8.25 10.54
C ASN A 11 5.41 8.16 9.07
N LYS A 12 4.80 9.22 8.52
CA LYS A 12 4.57 9.33 7.10
C LYS A 12 5.93 9.24 6.43
N ALA A 13 6.13 8.27 5.55
CA ALA A 13 7.35 8.18 4.77
C ALA A 13 7.59 9.54 4.11
N GLN A 14 8.76 10.12 4.35
CA GLN A 14 9.12 11.39 3.73
C GLN A 14 9.08 11.20 2.20
N GLN A 15 8.38 12.10 1.52
CA GLN A 15 8.32 12.08 0.06
C GLN A 15 9.73 12.39 -0.49
N LYS A 16 10.13 11.73 -1.58
CA LYS A 16 11.39 12.04 -2.26
C LYS A 16 11.40 13.51 -2.68
N ASP A 17 12.54 14.18 -2.55
CA ASP A 17 12.75 15.53 -3.07
C ASP A 17 12.89 15.51 -4.59
N LEU A 18 11.79 15.78 -5.28
CA LEU A 18 11.71 15.75 -6.75
C LEU A 18 12.50 16.87 -7.42
N SER A 19 12.84 17.94 -6.70
CA SER A 19 13.53 19.11 -7.28
C SER A 19 14.97 18.82 -7.72
N ARG A 20 15.55 17.73 -7.20
CA ARG A 20 16.93 17.30 -7.48
C ARG A 20 17.02 16.25 -8.58
N MET A 21 15.88 15.78 -9.09
CA MET A 21 15.82 14.71 -10.09
C MET A 21 15.80 15.29 -11.50
N SER A 22 16.43 14.60 -12.46
CA SER A 22 16.28 14.92 -13.88
C SER A 22 14.91 14.45 -14.39
N ILE A 23 14.53 14.87 -15.60
CA ILE A 23 13.29 14.44 -16.25
C ILE A 23 13.27 12.92 -16.40
N GLU A 24 14.37 12.33 -16.86
CA GLU A 24 14.54 10.88 -17.00
C GLU A 24 14.36 10.17 -15.66
N GLY A 25 14.98 10.68 -14.59
CA GLY A 25 14.82 10.11 -13.25
C GLY A 25 13.39 10.23 -12.71
N LEU A 26 12.66 11.29 -13.07
CA LEU A 26 11.25 11.42 -12.72
C LEU A 26 10.38 10.40 -13.47
N VAL A 27 10.68 10.13 -14.75
CA VAL A 27 9.99 9.09 -15.53
C VAL A 27 10.23 7.71 -14.94
N GLU A 28 11.49 7.36 -14.64
CA GLU A 28 11.83 6.10 -13.98
C GLU A 28 11.12 5.96 -12.63
N TYR A 29 11.09 7.03 -11.83
CA TYR A 29 10.41 7.01 -10.54
C TYR A 29 8.89 6.83 -10.68
N ILE A 30 8.27 7.40 -11.72
CA ILE A 30 6.87 7.16 -12.03
C ILE A 30 6.64 5.67 -12.35
N ASP A 31 7.50 5.07 -13.17
CA ASP A 31 7.37 3.65 -13.56
C ASP A 31 7.49 2.73 -12.34
N GLU A 32 8.44 3.00 -11.44
CA GLU A 32 8.56 2.29 -10.16
C GLU A 32 7.28 2.37 -9.32
N LEU A 33 6.74 3.57 -9.16
CA LEU A 33 5.52 3.79 -8.37
C LEU A 33 4.30 3.10 -9.02
N GLN A 34 4.18 3.15 -10.34
CA GLN A 34 3.10 2.47 -11.06
C GLN A 34 3.16 0.95 -10.89
N ASN A 35 4.36 0.37 -10.93
CA ASN A 35 4.56 -1.05 -10.66
C ASN A 35 4.14 -1.43 -9.24
N GLU A 36 4.50 -0.64 -8.24
CA GLU A 36 4.08 -0.90 -6.86
C GLU A 36 2.56 -0.73 -6.68
N ILE A 37 1.94 0.27 -7.32
CA ILE A 37 0.49 0.43 -7.34
C ILE A 37 -0.18 -0.82 -7.93
N ALA A 38 0.35 -1.36 -9.02
CA ALA A 38 -0.17 -2.57 -9.64
C ALA A 38 -0.08 -3.78 -8.70
N ARG A 39 1.07 -3.97 -8.04
CA ARG A 39 1.29 -5.02 -7.04
C ARG A 39 0.30 -4.91 -5.88
N VAL A 40 0.11 -3.71 -5.33
CA VAL A 40 -0.82 -3.47 -4.22
C VAL A 40 -2.25 -3.75 -4.65
N LYS A 41 -2.67 -3.32 -5.85
CA LYS A 41 -4.00 -3.63 -6.39
C LYS A 41 -4.25 -5.14 -6.48
N GLN A 42 -3.28 -5.91 -6.97
CA GLN A 42 -3.39 -7.37 -7.01
C GLN A 42 -3.50 -7.99 -5.62
N ALA A 43 -2.77 -7.47 -4.63
CA ALA A 43 -2.86 -7.94 -3.25
C ALA A 43 -4.25 -7.65 -2.64
N ILE A 44 -4.82 -6.48 -2.92
CA ILE A 44 -6.19 -6.11 -2.50
C ILE A 44 -7.22 -7.05 -3.14
N GLU A 45 -7.11 -7.31 -4.44
CA GLU A 45 -8.03 -8.22 -5.13
C GLU A 45 -8.02 -9.62 -4.50
N LYS A 46 -6.82 -10.15 -4.20
CA LYS A 46 -6.68 -11.44 -3.50
C LYS A 46 -7.34 -11.41 -2.12
N LYS A 47 -7.17 -10.32 -1.36
CA LYS A 47 -7.80 -10.16 -0.04
C LYS A 47 -9.33 -10.08 -0.13
N ASN A 48 -9.87 -9.37 -1.12
CA ASN A 48 -11.31 -9.29 -1.34
C ASN A 48 -11.90 -10.65 -1.68
N LYS A 49 -11.27 -11.42 -2.60
CA LYS A 49 -11.71 -12.79 -2.91
C LYS A 49 -11.69 -13.70 -1.68
N ALA A 50 -10.66 -13.60 -0.85
CA ALA A 50 -10.59 -14.36 0.40
C ALA A 50 -11.73 -13.98 1.37
N ARG A 51 -12.04 -12.68 1.48
CA ARG A 51 -13.17 -12.20 2.30
C ARG A 51 -14.51 -12.70 1.76
N GLU A 52 -14.76 -12.59 0.47
CA GLU A 52 -16.00 -13.05 -0.19
C GLU A 52 -16.18 -14.57 -0.04
N GLY A 53 -15.09 -15.35 -0.18
CA GLY A 53 -15.10 -16.79 0.05
C GLY A 53 -15.46 -17.13 1.49
N ALA A 54 -14.89 -16.42 2.47
CA ALA A 54 -15.23 -16.60 3.88
C ALA A 54 -16.70 -16.21 4.15
N GLU A 55 -17.17 -15.06 3.66
CA GLU A 55 -18.56 -14.63 3.83
C GLU A 55 -19.56 -15.63 3.23
N SER A 56 -19.21 -16.26 2.11
CA SER A 56 -20.04 -17.31 1.49
C SER A 56 -20.07 -18.58 2.35
N PHE A 57 -18.93 -18.98 2.93
CA PHE A 57 -18.83 -20.14 3.81
C PHE A 57 -19.64 -19.96 5.11
N PHE A 58 -19.60 -18.78 5.72
CA PHE A 58 -20.33 -18.50 6.98
C PHE A 58 -21.81 -18.13 6.80
N LYS A 59 -22.28 -17.90 5.57
CA LYS A 59 -23.70 -17.72 5.24
C LYS A 59 -24.41 -19.02 4.85
N SER A 60 -23.68 -20.14 4.81
CA SER A 60 -24.18 -21.50 4.54
C SER A 60 -24.70 -22.15 5.82
#